data_AF-A0A537V3M5-F1
#
_entry.id   AF-A0A537V3M5-F1
#
_cell.length_a   1.000
_cell.length_b   1.000
_cell.length_c   1.000
_cell.angle_alpha   90.00
_cell.angle_beta   90.00
_cell.angle_gamma   90.00
#
_symmetry.space_group_name_H-M   'P 1'
#
loop_
_entity.id
_entity.type
_entity.pdbx_description
1 polymer ?
#
loop_
_entity_poly.entity_id
_entity_poly.type
_entity_poly.pdbx_seq_one_letter_code
_entity_poly.pdbx_strand_id
1 'polypeptide(L)'
;MQKTSNANLKDDIQKASNANLDATMHSFERVTKATQAIVTEITDYSKRSFEHGTKTMENLLGVKSPDKAIEVQSEYAKTAYEGYVTHASKLGELYTYLAKEALKPYEGLLRK
;
A
#
# COMPACT_ATOMS: atom_id res chain seq x y z
N MET A 1 -51.75 -18.06 -2.00
CA MET A 1 -50.94 -17.07 -1.24
C MET A 1 -49.65 -17.65 -0.64
N GLN A 2 -49.58 -18.92 -0.21
CA GLN A 2 -48.34 -19.53 0.35
C GLN A 2 -47.23 -19.84 -0.68
N LYS A 3 -47.56 -20.19 -1.93
CA LYS A 3 -46.58 -20.55 -2.98
C LYS A 3 -45.76 -19.35 -3.47
N THR A 4 -46.36 -18.16 -3.50
CA THR A 4 -45.72 -16.89 -3.85
C THR A 4 -44.76 -16.39 -2.77
N SER A 5 -45.05 -16.64 -1.48
CA SER A 5 -44.17 -16.29 -0.36
C SER A 5 -42.84 -17.08 -0.38
N ASN A 6 -42.87 -18.35 -0.78
CA ASN A 6 -41.67 -19.19 -0.87
C ASN A 6 -40.80 -18.89 -2.09
N ALA A 7 -41.37 -18.34 -3.17
CA ALA A 7 -40.62 -17.93 -4.35
C ALA A 7 -39.81 -16.65 -4.05
N ASN A 8 -40.44 -15.64 -3.44
CA ASN A 8 -39.77 -14.40 -3.05
C ASN A 8 -38.64 -14.66 -2.04
N LEU A 9 -38.84 -15.55 -1.07
CA LEU A 9 -37.80 -15.92 -0.11
C LEU A 9 -36.57 -16.56 -0.77
N LYS A 10 -36.77 -17.44 -1.78
CA LYS A 10 -35.67 -18.06 -2.52
C LYS A 10 -34.91 -17.04 -3.35
N ASP A 11 -35.62 -16.13 -4.01
CA ASP A 11 -35.02 -15.05 -4.80
C ASP A 11 -34.24 -14.08 -3.91
N ASP A 12 -34.75 -13.76 -2.71
CA ASP A 12 -34.06 -12.90 -1.74
C ASP A 12 -32.80 -13.57 -1.17
N ILE A 13 -32.88 -14.88 -0.83
CA ILE A 13 -31.71 -15.67 -0.41
C ILE A 13 -30.65 -15.73 -1.53
N GLN A 14 -31.09 -15.94 -2.78
CA GLN A 14 -30.18 -16.03 -3.91
C GLN A 14 -29.54 -14.67 -4.24
N LYS A 15 -30.29 -13.56 -4.15
CA LYS A 15 -29.74 -12.20 -4.27
C LYS A 15 -28.75 -11.88 -3.16
N ALA A 16 -29.08 -12.22 -1.91
CA ALA A 16 -28.17 -12.02 -0.78
C ALA A 16 -26.89 -12.86 -0.95
N SER A 17 -27.00 -14.11 -1.40
CA SER A 17 -25.87 -14.97 -1.73
C SER A 17 -24.96 -14.36 -2.80
N ASN A 18 -25.55 -13.89 -3.92
CA ASN A 18 -24.80 -13.29 -5.01
C ASN A 18 -24.12 -11.96 -4.59
N ALA A 19 -24.81 -11.11 -3.84
CA ALA A 19 -24.25 -9.86 -3.32
C ALA A 19 -23.08 -10.12 -2.36
N ASN A 20 -23.16 -11.16 -1.53
CA ASN A 20 -22.06 -11.55 -0.64
C ASN A 20 -20.85 -12.09 -1.41
N LEU A 21 -21.07 -12.87 -2.47
CA LEU A 21 -19.99 -13.37 -3.35
C LEU A 21 -19.28 -12.22 -4.06
N ASP A 22 -20.03 -11.28 -4.63
CA ASP A 22 -19.52 -10.10 -5.31
C ASP A 22 -18.71 -9.19 -4.36
N ALA A 23 -19.25 -8.92 -3.17
CA ALA A 23 -18.57 -8.16 -2.12
C ALA A 23 -17.27 -8.84 -1.65
N THR A 24 -17.26 -10.17 -1.57
CA THR A 24 -16.06 -10.95 -1.20
C THR A 24 -15.00 -10.88 -2.30
N MET A 25 -15.38 -11.10 -3.57
CA MET A 25 -14.48 -11.00 -4.71
C MET A 25 -13.86 -9.61 -4.83
N HIS A 26 -14.66 -8.55 -4.68
CA HIS A 26 -14.16 -7.18 -4.68
C HIS A 26 -13.22 -6.89 -3.51
N SER A 27 -13.51 -7.42 -2.32
CA SER A 27 -12.61 -7.25 -1.16
C SER A 27 -11.27 -7.94 -1.38
N PHE A 28 -11.28 -9.15 -1.94
CA PHE A 28 -10.06 -9.87 -2.31
C PHE A 28 -9.24 -9.13 -3.37
N GLU A 29 -9.90 -8.59 -4.40
CA GLU A 29 -9.26 -7.78 -5.44
C GLU A 29 -8.58 -6.53 -4.84
N ARG A 30 -9.27 -5.80 -3.95
CA ARG A 30 -8.75 -4.60 -3.31
C ARG A 30 -7.56 -4.90 -2.38
N VAL A 31 -7.63 -5.97 -1.60
CA VAL A 31 -6.51 -6.45 -0.76
C VAL A 31 -5.30 -6.82 -1.63
N THR A 32 -5.52 -7.52 -2.74
CA THR A 32 -4.46 -7.89 -3.69
C THR A 32 -3.79 -6.64 -4.28
N LYS A 33 -4.58 -5.67 -4.74
CA LYS A 33 -4.05 -4.39 -5.26
C LYS A 33 -3.28 -3.60 -4.20
N ALA A 34 -3.78 -3.55 -2.96
CA ALA A 34 -3.08 -2.88 -1.85
C ALA A 34 -1.71 -3.54 -1.58
N THR A 35 -1.67 -4.87 -1.60
CA THR A 35 -0.42 -5.63 -1.44
C THR A 35 0.55 -5.36 -2.57
N GLN A 36 0.07 -5.34 -3.82
CA GLN A 36 0.90 -4.99 -4.99
C GLN A 36 1.48 -3.58 -4.85
N ALA A 37 0.68 -2.60 -4.42
CA ALA A 37 1.15 -1.24 -4.22
C ALA A 37 2.25 -1.15 -3.12
N ILE A 38 2.15 -1.94 -2.05
CA ILE A 38 3.21 -2.05 -1.03
C ILE A 38 4.50 -2.59 -1.64
N VAL A 39 4.41 -3.68 -2.40
CA VAL A 39 5.58 -4.28 -3.07
C VAL A 39 6.21 -3.29 -4.04
N THR A 40 5.41 -2.55 -4.81
CA THR A 40 5.90 -1.50 -5.72
C THR A 40 6.62 -0.41 -4.95
N GLU A 41 6.05 0.14 -3.88
CA GLU A 41 6.67 1.21 -3.09
C GLU A 41 8.01 0.78 -2.48
N ILE A 42 8.09 -0.44 -1.93
CA ILE A 42 9.35 -0.99 -1.40
C ILE A 42 10.40 -1.13 -2.51
N THR A 43 10.00 -1.65 -3.67
CA THR A 43 10.91 -1.87 -4.80
C THR A 43 11.44 -0.53 -5.33
N ASP A 44 10.56 0.43 -5.54
CA ASP A 44 10.90 1.75 -6.06
C ASP A 44 11.79 2.53 -5.07
N TYR A 45 11.48 2.50 -3.78
CA TYR A 45 12.33 3.12 -2.76
C TYR A 45 13.72 2.48 -2.68
N SER A 46 13.80 1.15 -2.76
CA SER A 46 15.08 0.43 -2.75
C SER A 46 15.93 0.82 -3.96
N LYS A 47 15.33 0.88 -5.15
CA LYS A 47 16.01 1.33 -6.38
C LYS A 47 16.52 2.77 -6.25
N ARG A 48 15.66 3.70 -5.82
CA ARG A 48 16.06 5.12 -5.60
C ARG A 48 17.19 5.25 -4.59
N SER A 49 17.12 4.52 -3.49
CA SER A 49 18.15 4.54 -2.44
C SER A 49 19.50 4.04 -2.95
N PHE A 50 19.49 2.97 -3.76
CA PHE A 50 20.70 2.43 -4.37
C PHE A 50 21.32 3.39 -5.39
N GLU A 51 20.51 3.96 -6.28
CA GLU A 51 20.95 4.95 -7.27
C GLU A 51 21.55 6.18 -6.58
N HIS A 52 20.90 6.67 -5.52
CA HIS A 52 21.37 7.81 -4.75
C HIS A 52 22.69 7.54 -4.02
N GLY A 53 22.82 6.36 -3.40
CA GLY A 53 24.07 5.94 -2.75
C GLY A 53 25.22 5.80 -3.74
N THR A 54 24.97 5.21 -4.91
CA THR A 54 25.97 5.06 -5.97
C THR A 54 26.45 6.42 -6.47
N LYS A 55 25.52 7.33 -6.78
CA LYS A 55 25.84 8.70 -7.19
C LYS A 55 26.64 9.45 -6.13
N THR A 56 26.32 9.25 -4.85
CA THR A 56 27.05 9.87 -3.75
C THR A 56 28.49 9.35 -3.67
N MET A 57 28.68 8.03 -3.84
CA MET A 57 30.01 7.43 -3.90
C MET A 57 30.84 7.98 -5.06
N GLU A 58 30.26 8.06 -6.27
CA GLU A 58 30.91 8.64 -7.44
C GLU A 58 31.35 10.09 -7.17
N ASN A 59 30.47 10.90 -6.57
CA ASN A 59 30.79 12.27 -6.20
C ASN A 59 31.92 12.35 -5.17
N LEU A 60 31.90 11.49 -4.14
CA LEU A 60 32.95 11.44 -3.11
C LEU A 60 34.31 11.06 -3.67
N LEU A 61 34.36 10.15 -4.63
CA LEU A 61 35.61 9.79 -5.32
C LEU A 61 36.15 10.94 -6.19
N GLY A 62 35.28 11.85 -6.64
CA GLY A 62 35.65 12.98 -7.50
C GLY A 62 36.12 14.25 -6.76
N VAL A 63 35.84 14.39 -5.46
CA VAL A 63 36.21 15.60 -4.69
C VAL A 63 37.67 15.57 -4.23
N LYS A 64 38.31 16.75 -4.16
CA LYS A 64 39.74 16.90 -3.84
C LYS A 64 40.00 17.58 -2.49
N SER A 65 38.96 17.94 -1.74
CA SER A 65 39.09 18.59 -0.44
C SER A 65 38.08 18.05 0.57
N PRO A 66 38.42 18.07 1.88
CA PRO A 66 37.50 17.67 2.95
C PRO A 66 36.19 18.47 2.96
N ASP A 67 36.24 19.79 2.73
CA ASP A 67 35.04 20.64 2.74
C ASP A 67 34.01 20.20 1.69
N LYS A 68 34.49 19.79 0.51
CA LYS A 68 33.62 19.27 -0.56
C LYS A 68 33.09 17.87 -0.26
N ALA A 69 33.85 17.03 0.43
CA ALA A 69 33.35 15.74 0.90
C ALA A 69 32.24 15.91 1.94
N ILE A 70 32.37 16.89 2.85
CA ILE A 70 31.35 17.24 3.84
C ILE A 70 30.07 17.73 3.16
N GLU A 71 30.19 18.59 2.14
CA GLU A 71 29.06 19.08 1.34
C GLU A 71 28.29 17.91 0.70
N VAL A 72 29.00 16.98 0.03
CA VAL A 72 28.39 15.79 -0.61
C VAL A 72 27.69 14.90 0.42
N GLN A 73 28.33 14.61 1.56
CA GLN A 73 27.73 13.77 2.61
C GLN A 73 26.53 14.45 3.29
N SER A 74 26.57 15.77 3.46
CA SER A 74 25.46 16.52 4.05
C SER A 74 24.24 16.50 3.14
N GLU A 75 24.44 16.66 1.84
CA GLU A 75 23.36 16.55 0.84
C GLU A 75 22.78 15.14 0.76
N TYR A 76 23.65 14.11 0.82
CA TYR A 76 23.21 12.71 0.92
C TYR A 76 22.36 12.48 2.16
N ALA A 77 22.81 12.91 3.33
CA ALA A 77 22.07 12.73 4.59
C ALA A 77 20.69 13.40 4.54
N LYS A 78 20.62 14.62 4.01
CA LYS A 78 19.36 15.35 3.83
C LYS A 78 18.42 14.61 2.88
N THR A 79 18.90 14.25 1.69
CA THR A 79 18.09 13.58 0.67
C THR A 79 17.63 12.20 1.14
N ALA A 80 18.51 11.43 1.81
CA ALA A 80 18.16 10.14 2.38
C ALA A 80 17.07 10.26 3.45
N TYR A 81 17.15 11.29 4.31
CA TYR A 81 16.12 11.56 5.31
C TYR A 81 14.77 11.91 4.68
N GLU A 82 14.74 12.86 3.74
CA GLU A 82 13.51 13.27 3.04
C GLU A 82 12.88 12.09 2.27
N GLY A 83 13.72 11.31 1.59
CA GLY A 83 13.31 10.10 0.88
C GLY A 83 12.73 9.03 1.81
N TYR A 84 13.38 8.78 2.95
CA TYR A 84 12.90 7.82 3.94
C TYR A 84 11.55 8.24 4.55
N VAL A 85 11.41 9.50 4.96
CA VAL A 85 10.15 10.00 5.54
C VAL A 85 9.01 9.88 4.53
N THR A 86 9.27 10.20 3.26
CA THR A 86 8.29 10.04 2.17
C THR A 86 7.87 8.59 2.01
N HIS A 87 8.84 7.66 1.93
CA HIS A 87 8.59 6.23 1.83
C HIS A 87 7.80 5.69 3.03
N ALA A 88 8.23 6.01 4.25
CA ALA A 88 7.58 5.55 5.47
C ALA A 88 6.13 6.05 5.58
N SER A 89 5.89 7.32 5.23
CA SER A 89 4.54 7.89 5.21
C SER A 89 3.66 7.15 4.20
N LYS A 90 4.19 6.92 2.98
CA LYS A 90 3.45 6.21 1.93
C LYS A 90 3.14 4.76 2.31
N LEU A 91 4.10 4.08 2.90
CA LEU A 91 3.94 2.70 3.36
C LEU A 91 2.89 2.62 4.49
N GLY A 92 2.89 3.57 5.42
CA GLY A 92 1.87 3.67 6.48
C GLY A 92 0.46 3.87 5.93
N GLU A 93 0.29 4.73 4.93
CA GLU A 93 -0.99 4.90 4.21
C GLU A 93 -1.45 3.59 3.56
N LEU A 94 -0.54 2.90 2.87
CA LEU A 94 -0.84 1.65 2.17
C LEU A 94 -1.24 0.53 3.13
N TYR A 95 -0.55 0.38 4.26
CA TYR A 95 -0.93 -0.60 5.29
C TYR A 95 -2.27 -0.24 5.96
N THR A 96 -2.53 1.05 6.19
CA THR A 96 -3.82 1.51 6.71
C THR A 96 -4.95 1.19 5.73
N TYR A 97 -4.72 1.42 4.43
CA TYR A 97 -5.67 1.08 3.38
C TYR A 97 -5.91 -0.44 3.33
N LEU A 98 -4.84 -1.25 3.31
CA LEU A 98 -4.93 -2.71 3.34
C LEU A 98 -5.76 -3.21 4.54
N ALA A 99 -5.50 -2.70 5.75
CA ALA A 99 -6.24 -3.07 6.95
C ALA A 99 -7.73 -2.71 6.83
N LYS A 100 -8.07 -1.52 6.32
CA LYS A 100 -9.46 -1.12 6.07
C LYS A 100 -10.14 -2.06 5.07
N GLU A 101 -9.50 -2.36 3.95
CA GLU A 101 -10.06 -3.26 2.93
C GLU A 101 -10.26 -4.69 3.44
N ALA A 102 -9.34 -5.18 4.27
CA ALA A 102 -9.44 -6.51 4.88
C ALA A 102 -10.56 -6.61 5.94
N LEU A 103 -10.87 -5.50 6.63
CA LEU A 103 -11.89 -5.47 7.68
C LEU A 103 -13.31 -5.18 7.18
N LYS A 104 -13.47 -4.64 5.97
CA LYS A 104 -14.79 -4.33 5.36
C LYS A 104 -15.83 -5.46 5.45
N PRO A 105 -15.50 -6.75 5.19
CA PRO A 105 -16.47 -7.84 5.30
C PRO A 105 -17.06 -8.01 6.71
N TYR A 106 -16.39 -7.50 7.74
CA TYR A 106 -16.78 -7.63 9.15
C TYR A 106 -17.49 -6.38 9.70
N GLU A 107 -17.53 -5.26 8.96
CA GLU A 107 -18.16 -4.01 9.42
C GLU A 107 -19.66 -4.18 9.75
N GLY A 108 -20.36 -5.05 9.02
CA GLY A 108 -21.77 -5.39 9.29
C GLY A 108 -21.97 -6.32 10.50
N LEU A 109 -20.94 -7.07 10.90
CA LEU A 109 -20.95 -7.94 12.10
C LEU A 109 -20.65 -7.17 13.38
N LEU A 110 -19.84 -6.12 13.29
CA LEU A 110 -19.45 -5.25 14.42
C LEU A 110 -20.48 -4.17 14.75
N ARG A 111 -21.41 -3.86 13.83
CA ARG A 111 -22.60 -3.03 14.08
C ARG A 111 -23.75 -3.90 14.59
N LYS A 112 -23.63 -4.42 15.81
CA LYS A 112 -24.75 -4.94 16.60
C LYS A 112 -24.87 -4.17 17.90
#